data_AF-D6S9A8-F1
#
_entry.id   AF-D6S9A8-F1
#
_cell.length_a   1.000
_cell.length_b   1.000
_cell.length_c   1.000
_cell.angle_alpha   90.00
_cell.angle_beta   90.00
_cell.angle_gamma   90.00
#
_symmetry.space_group_name_H-M   'P 1'
#
loop_
_entity.id
_entity.type
_entity.pdbx_description
1 polymer ?
#
loop_
_entity_poly.entity_id
_entity_poly.type
_entity_poly.pdbx_seq_one_letter_code
_entity_poly.pdbx_strand_id
1 'polypeptide(L)'
;MAVGDPAQIKPVLTLDSYILSLLGRNYEVGEAYLSEDASTQTLIDSVSQYGFYKNLNNPEDWIGIPLWVHRRCKYPMFNISNEISYGGNMVQGNKSDGKAEWYDVGGSADNKYVKEQGDLLVQKIRELSEHNKDILDKSKKDQVYVISPFKNVADNLSRKLAADLKFTRYDSKSSPTNVGTVHTFQGKEAPIVFLVLGADEKSKGAANWAMGSENPNIMNVSATRAKKEFYIIGDKKLYSNLGSDVINKTINEIRKFNSKNNQ
;
A
#
# COMPACT_ATOMS: atom_id res chain seq x y z
N MET A 1 22.09 -13.21 10.36
CA MET A 1 21.31 -13.14 9.11
C MET A 1 20.01 -12.43 9.40
N ALA A 2 19.72 -11.34 8.69
CA ALA A 2 18.42 -10.66 8.73
C ALA A 2 17.86 -10.59 7.31
N VAL A 3 16.53 -10.54 7.20
CA VAL A 3 15.83 -10.39 5.93
C VAL A 3 14.73 -9.35 6.15
N GLY A 4 14.73 -8.31 5.34
CA GLY A 4 13.81 -7.18 5.43
C GLY A 4 13.68 -6.48 4.08
N ASP A 5 12.79 -5.50 4.03
CA ASP A 5 12.48 -4.74 2.82
C ASP A 5 12.16 -3.29 3.19
N PRO A 6 13.10 -2.34 3.02
CA PRO A 6 12.90 -0.92 3.32
C PRO A 6 11.79 -0.26 2.48
N ALA A 7 11.37 -0.86 1.36
CA ALA A 7 10.27 -0.37 0.54
C ALA A 7 8.88 -0.79 1.07
N GLN A 8 8.81 -1.55 2.17
CA GLN A 8 7.57 -1.80 2.92
C GLN A 8 7.29 -0.65 3.90
N ILE A 9 6.23 -0.81 4.71
CA ILE A 9 5.90 0.15 5.75
C ILE A 9 6.96 0.13 6.87
N LYS A 10 7.41 1.34 7.27
CA LYS A 10 8.31 1.53 8.42
C LYS A 10 7.61 1.15 9.73
N PRO A 11 8.34 0.70 10.76
CA PRO A 11 7.77 0.51 12.09
C PRO A 11 7.10 1.79 12.61
N VAL A 12 6.04 1.64 13.39
CA VAL A 12 5.42 2.80 14.07
C VAL A 12 6.33 3.21 15.24
N LEU A 13 6.95 4.38 15.13
CA LEU A 13 7.72 4.99 16.20
C LEU A 13 6.82 5.85 17.09
N THR A 14 6.95 5.69 18.40
CA THR A 14 6.21 6.48 19.39
C THR A 14 6.92 7.77 19.79
N LEU A 15 8.23 7.84 19.53
CA LEU A 15 9.05 9.02 19.77
C LEU A 15 9.14 9.84 18.48
N ASP A 16 9.13 11.15 18.62
CA ASP A 16 9.34 12.06 17.50
C ASP A 16 10.83 12.14 17.10
N SER A 17 11.07 12.47 15.83
CA SER A 17 12.40 12.70 15.24
C SER A 17 13.24 13.72 16.00
N TYR A 18 12.63 14.72 16.64
CA TYR A 18 13.39 15.71 17.38
C TYR A 18 13.98 15.11 18.67
N ILE A 19 13.20 14.32 19.42
CA ILE A 19 13.73 13.57 20.57
C ILE A 19 14.82 12.60 20.13
N LEU A 20 14.64 11.87 19.03
CA LEU A 20 15.66 10.96 18.51
C LEU A 20 16.95 11.70 18.16
N SER A 21 16.84 12.85 17.50
CA SER A 21 17.97 13.70 17.14
C SER A 21 18.69 14.26 18.38
N LEU A 22 17.93 14.65 19.41
CA LEU A 22 18.48 15.17 20.67
C LEU A 22 19.27 14.08 21.41
N LEU A 23 18.72 12.87 21.48
CA LEU A 23 19.41 11.71 22.05
C LEU A 23 20.67 11.38 21.24
N GLY A 24 20.60 11.38 19.91
CA GLY A 24 21.75 11.13 19.04
C GLY A 24 22.89 12.12 19.30
N ARG A 25 22.58 13.40 19.42
CA ARG A 25 23.58 14.44 19.75
C ARG A 25 24.14 14.30 21.17
N ASN A 26 23.29 14.02 22.16
CA ASN A 26 23.71 13.93 23.56
C ASN A 26 24.59 12.71 23.85
N TYR A 27 24.36 11.59 23.15
CA TYR A 27 25.11 10.35 23.30
C TYR A 27 26.12 10.11 22.18
N GLU A 28 26.32 11.10 21.28
CA GLU A 28 27.23 11.03 20.14
C GLU A 28 26.97 9.81 19.22
N VAL A 29 25.70 9.44 19.07
CA VAL A 29 25.24 8.35 18.21
C VAL A 29 24.80 8.91 16.85
N GLY A 30 25.40 8.41 15.78
CA GLY A 30 25.07 8.82 14.41
C GLY A 30 23.68 8.38 13.95
N GLU A 31 23.11 9.11 13.00
CA GLU A 31 21.74 8.90 12.49
C GLU A 31 21.50 7.53 11.86
N ALA A 32 22.57 6.87 11.37
CA ALA A 32 22.52 5.49 10.88
C ALA A 32 22.04 4.48 11.96
N TYR A 33 22.24 4.82 13.24
CA TYR A 33 21.88 3.96 14.38
C TYR A 33 20.68 4.50 15.17
N LEU A 34 20.45 5.82 15.15
CA LEU A 34 19.39 6.46 15.92
C LEU A 34 18.72 7.59 15.12
N SER A 35 17.72 7.23 14.31
CA SER A 35 16.85 8.15 13.57
C SER A 35 15.52 7.45 13.25
N GLU A 36 14.55 8.20 12.71
CA GLU A 36 13.29 7.61 12.21
C GLU A 36 13.52 6.70 10.98
N ASP A 37 14.65 6.87 10.29
CA ASP A 37 15.02 6.14 9.08
C ASP A 37 16.01 5.00 9.36
N ALA A 38 16.50 4.88 10.59
CA ALA A 38 17.40 3.83 11.00
C ALA A 38 16.74 2.46 10.82
N SER A 39 17.43 1.56 10.13
CA SER A 39 16.94 0.22 9.80
C SER A 39 18.04 -0.81 9.99
N THR A 40 17.70 -1.90 10.70
CA THR A 40 18.58 -3.06 10.83
C THR A 40 18.98 -3.63 9.46
N GLN A 41 18.10 -3.54 8.46
CA GLN A 41 18.41 -4.00 7.10
C GLN A 41 19.51 -3.14 6.47
N THR A 42 19.40 -1.81 6.53
CA THR A 42 20.40 -0.89 5.96
C THR A 42 21.78 -1.06 6.59
N LEU A 43 21.82 -1.28 7.92
CA LEU A 43 23.08 -1.55 8.64
C LEU A 43 23.73 -2.88 8.23
N ILE A 44 22.92 -3.90 7.95
CA ILE A 44 23.42 -5.21 7.51
C ILE A 44 23.84 -5.16 6.03
N ASP A 45 23.09 -4.43 5.21
CA ASP A 45 23.41 -4.21 3.80
C ASP A 45 24.78 -3.54 3.66
N SER A 46 25.06 -2.47 4.43
CA SER A 46 26.32 -1.71 4.35
C SER A 46 27.58 -2.51 4.68
N VAL A 47 27.46 -3.56 5.51
CA VAL A 47 28.58 -4.45 5.87
C VAL A 47 28.58 -5.77 5.09
N SER A 48 27.59 -5.98 4.20
CA SER A 48 27.48 -7.22 3.43
C SER A 48 28.60 -7.31 2.39
N GLN A 49 29.38 -8.39 2.43
CA GLN A 49 30.44 -8.67 1.44
C GLN A 49 29.87 -8.89 0.03
N TYR A 50 28.66 -9.45 -0.06
CA TYR A 50 27.98 -9.75 -1.31
C TYR A 50 26.69 -8.95 -1.40
N GLY A 51 26.44 -8.36 -2.56
CA GLY A 51 25.34 -7.44 -2.74
C GLY A 51 25.17 -6.95 -4.17
N PHE A 52 24.36 -5.92 -4.31
CA PHE A 52 23.98 -5.32 -5.58
C PHE A 52 23.85 -3.80 -5.42
N TYR A 53 24.34 -3.04 -6.40
CA TYR A 53 24.08 -1.60 -6.48
C TYR A 53 22.81 -1.35 -7.29
N LYS A 54 21.80 -0.72 -6.68
CA LYS A 54 20.62 -0.25 -7.44
C LYS A 54 21.00 0.80 -8.48
N ASN A 55 22.00 1.61 -8.15
CA ASN A 55 22.60 2.60 -9.03
C ASN A 55 24.11 2.56 -8.86
N LEU A 56 24.84 2.24 -9.93
CA LEU A 56 26.32 2.17 -9.90
C LEU A 56 26.99 3.52 -9.60
N ASN A 57 26.26 4.62 -9.75
CA ASN A 57 26.77 5.97 -9.50
C ASN A 57 26.50 6.47 -8.07
N ASN A 58 25.83 5.68 -7.23
CA ASN A 58 25.51 6.05 -5.85
C ASN A 58 25.98 4.97 -4.87
N PRO A 59 27.03 5.23 -4.07
CA PRO A 59 27.51 4.27 -3.07
C PRO A 59 26.45 3.89 -2.01
N GLU A 60 25.49 4.77 -1.74
CA GLU A 60 24.42 4.52 -0.75
C GLU A 60 23.35 3.53 -1.27
N ASP A 61 23.36 3.21 -2.56
CA ASP A 61 22.43 2.28 -3.20
C ASP A 61 22.90 0.81 -3.11
N TRP A 62 23.93 0.52 -2.31
CA TRP A 62 24.35 -0.84 -2.00
C TRP A 62 23.32 -1.54 -1.12
N ILE A 63 22.85 -2.69 -1.59
CA ILE A 63 22.05 -3.63 -0.81
C ILE A 63 22.77 -4.97 -0.70
N GLY A 64 22.49 -5.72 0.36
CA GLY A 64 22.92 -7.12 0.48
C GLY A 64 22.25 -7.99 -0.59
N ILE A 65 22.30 -9.31 -0.43
CA ILE A 65 21.81 -10.25 -1.45
C ILE A 65 20.29 -10.08 -1.68
N PRO A 66 19.85 -9.55 -2.84
CA PRO A 66 18.45 -9.29 -3.09
C PRO A 66 17.67 -10.56 -3.46
N LEU A 67 16.40 -10.63 -3.04
CA LEU A 67 15.46 -11.69 -3.43
C LEU A 67 14.53 -11.21 -4.55
N TRP A 68 14.96 -11.37 -5.80
CA TRP A 68 14.26 -10.79 -6.95
C TRP A 68 12.96 -11.50 -7.36
N VAL A 69 12.82 -12.79 -7.06
CA VAL A 69 11.69 -13.58 -7.58
C VAL A 69 10.44 -13.36 -6.73
N HIS A 70 9.46 -12.66 -7.30
CA HIS A 70 8.14 -12.50 -6.69
C HIS A 70 7.18 -13.60 -7.13
N ARG A 71 6.37 -14.16 -6.22
CA ARG A 71 5.42 -15.26 -6.54
C ARG A 71 3.99 -15.03 -6.04
N ARG A 72 3.75 -13.92 -5.32
CA ARG A 72 2.49 -13.71 -4.57
C ARG A 72 1.41 -13.08 -5.43
N CYS A 73 1.66 -11.91 -5.98
CA CYS A 73 0.65 -11.17 -6.75
C CYS A 73 0.80 -11.38 -8.25
N LYS A 74 -0.35 -11.42 -8.91
CA LYS A 74 -0.48 -11.48 -10.37
C LYS A 74 -0.19 -10.13 -11.04
N TYR A 75 -0.15 -10.12 -12.36
CA TYR A 75 -0.23 -8.86 -13.11
C TYR A 75 -1.62 -8.23 -12.94
N PRO A 76 -1.75 -6.89 -12.88
CA PRO A 76 -0.68 -5.89 -12.96
C PRO A 76 -0.11 -5.48 -11.60
N MET A 77 -0.59 -6.02 -10.47
CA MET A 77 -0.11 -5.67 -9.12
C MET A 77 1.41 -5.83 -8.99
N PHE A 78 1.96 -6.89 -9.58
CA PHE A 78 3.41 -7.09 -9.65
C PHE A 78 4.12 -5.94 -10.37
N ASN A 79 3.61 -5.52 -11.54
CA ASN A 79 4.23 -4.43 -12.31
C ASN A 79 4.17 -3.12 -11.55
N ILE A 80 3.01 -2.81 -10.95
CA ILE A 80 2.83 -1.60 -10.13
C ILE A 80 3.92 -1.56 -9.04
N SER A 81 4.03 -2.63 -8.26
CA SER A 81 5.02 -2.76 -7.19
C SER A 81 6.46 -2.65 -7.71
N ASN A 82 6.80 -3.38 -8.78
CA ASN A 82 8.15 -3.41 -9.35
C ASN A 82 8.60 -2.03 -9.84
N GLU A 83 7.71 -1.29 -10.51
CA GLU A 83 8.00 0.03 -11.08
C GLU A 83 8.09 1.15 -10.04
N ILE A 84 7.28 1.11 -8.98
CA ILE A 84 7.26 2.17 -7.97
C ILE A 84 8.32 1.96 -6.88
N SER A 85 8.72 0.72 -6.58
CA SER A 85 9.53 0.42 -5.39
C SER A 85 10.83 -0.32 -5.65
N TYR A 86 10.98 -1.02 -6.78
CA TYR A 86 12.15 -1.90 -7.01
C TYR A 86 12.92 -1.59 -8.29
N GLY A 87 12.58 -0.49 -8.97
CA GLY A 87 13.29 -0.03 -10.18
C GLY A 87 13.23 -1.04 -11.34
N GLY A 88 12.16 -1.84 -11.42
CA GLY A 88 12.01 -2.84 -12.47
C GLY A 88 12.81 -4.14 -12.27
N ASN A 89 13.60 -4.26 -11.20
CA ASN A 89 14.53 -5.37 -11.02
C ASN A 89 13.88 -6.69 -10.59
N MET A 90 12.66 -6.69 -10.04
CA MET A 90 11.99 -7.94 -9.66
C MET A 90 11.65 -8.80 -10.89
N VAL A 91 11.63 -10.12 -10.69
CA VAL A 91 11.26 -11.13 -11.68
C VAL A 91 9.96 -11.81 -11.26
N GLN A 92 8.97 -11.84 -12.15
CA GLN A 92 7.70 -12.51 -11.89
C GLN A 92 7.87 -14.04 -12.01
N GLY A 93 7.65 -14.75 -10.91
CA GLY A 93 7.63 -16.21 -10.84
C GLY A 93 6.27 -16.82 -11.12
N ASN A 94 5.17 -16.06 -11.06
CA ASN A 94 3.83 -16.51 -11.42
C ASN A 94 3.25 -15.62 -12.53
N LYS A 95 3.42 -16.04 -13.78
CA LYS A 95 3.02 -15.26 -14.98
C LYS A 95 1.53 -15.40 -15.29
N SER A 96 0.67 -15.17 -14.30
CA SER A 96 -0.77 -15.17 -14.50
C SER A 96 -1.36 -13.79 -14.34
N ASP A 97 -2.42 -13.56 -15.10
CA ASP A 97 -3.14 -12.30 -15.12
C ASP A 97 -4.22 -12.25 -14.03
N GLY A 98 -4.29 -11.10 -13.39
CA GLY A 98 -5.31 -10.69 -12.44
C GLY A 98 -6.17 -9.58 -13.04
N LYS A 99 -6.67 -8.69 -12.20
CA LYS A 99 -7.38 -7.48 -12.64
C LYS A 99 -6.94 -6.29 -11.81
N ALA A 100 -6.89 -5.12 -12.45
CA ALA A 100 -6.83 -3.88 -11.71
C ALA A 100 -7.58 -2.76 -12.40
N GLU A 101 -8.19 -1.89 -11.59
CA GLU A 101 -8.93 -0.73 -12.07
C GLU A 101 -8.86 0.41 -11.06
N TRP A 102 -8.93 1.63 -11.59
CA TRP A 102 -9.08 2.84 -10.78
C TRP A 102 -10.48 3.42 -11.03
N TYR A 103 -11.33 3.35 -10.02
CA TYR A 103 -12.64 3.98 -10.01
C TYR A 103 -12.50 5.46 -9.61
N ASP A 104 -12.72 6.35 -10.59
CA ASP A 104 -12.60 7.80 -10.39
C ASP A 104 -13.83 8.34 -9.64
N VAL A 105 -13.63 8.67 -8.37
CA VAL A 105 -14.69 9.17 -7.48
C VAL A 105 -14.14 10.30 -6.60
N GLY A 106 -14.48 11.52 -7.00
CA GLY A 106 -14.31 12.72 -6.18
C GLY A 106 -15.48 12.97 -5.23
N GLY A 107 -15.36 14.01 -4.42
CA GLY A 107 -16.39 14.43 -3.47
C GLY A 107 -15.81 15.38 -2.43
N SER A 108 -16.66 15.91 -1.55
CA SER A 108 -16.19 16.71 -0.42
C SER A 108 -15.69 15.80 0.69
N ALA A 109 -14.51 16.07 1.21
CA ALA A 109 -13.98 15.27 2.31
C ALA A 109 -14.36 15.87 3.68
N ASP A 110 -14.83 15.02 4.59
CA ASP A 110 -14.87 15.31 6.02
C ASP A 110 -13.72 14.55 6.69
N ASN A 111 -12.72 15.29 7.17
CA ASN A 111 -11.47 14.74 7.69
C ASN A 111 -10.94 13.58 6.81
N LYS A 112 -10.77 13.87 5.52
CA LYS A 112 -10.25 12.97 4.46
C LYS A 112 -11.23 11.87 4.04
N TYR A 113 -12.33 11.65 4.75
CA TYR A 113 -13.37 10.70 4.34
C TYR A 113 -14.29 11.33 3.30
N VAL A 114 -14.39 10.68 2.14
CA VAL A 114 -15.29 11.06 1.05
C VAL A 114 -16.41 10.04 1.00
N LYS A 115 -17.65 10.48 1.21
CA LYS A 115 -18.82 9.59 1.38
C LYS A 115 -19.07 8.77 0.11
N GLU A 116 -18.97 9.40 -1.04
CA GLU A 116 -19.22 8.83 -2.37
C GLU A 116 -18.28 7.65 -2.66
N GLN A 117 -17.02 7.74 -2.22
CA GLN A 117 -16.05 6.63 -2.33
C GLN A 117 -16.48 5.43 -1.49
N GLY A 118 -17.01 5.67 -0.28
CA GLY A 118 -17.55 4.62 0.59
C GLY A 118 -18.84 4.00 0.05
N ASP A 119 -19.71 4.80 -0.57
CA ASP A 119 -20.94 4.33 -1.21
C ASP A 119 -20.63 3.42 -2.41
N LEU A 120 -19.67 3.81 -3.27
CA LEU A 120 -19.21 2.95 -4.37
C LEU A 120 -18.58 1.66 -3.86
N LEU A 121 -17.77 1.72 -2.79
CA LEU A 121 -17.17 0.52 -2.22
C LEU A 121 -18.23 -0.50 -1.77
N VAL A 122 -19.29 -0.03 -1.09
CA VAL A 122 -20.41 -0.89 -0.68
C VAL A 122 -21.06 -1.55 -1.90
N GLN A 123 -21.30 -0.78 -2.96
CA GLN A 123 -21.85 -1.32 -4.20
C GLN A 123 -20.94 -2.41 -4.78
N LYS A 124 -19.64 -2.14 -4.91
CA LYS A 124 -18.68 -3.09 -5.51
C LYS A 124 -18.52 -4.37 -4.71
N ILE A 125 -18.48 -4.29 -3.38
CA ILE A 125 -18.41 -5.49 -2.54
C ILE A 125 -19.72 -6.29 -2.63
N ARG A 126 -20.87 -5.63 -2.74
CA ARG A 126 -22.16 -6.29 -2.97
C ARG A 126 -22.18 -7.06 -4.29
N GLU A 127 -21.81 -6.41 -5.40
CA GLU A 127 -21.70 -7.04 -6.73
C GLU A 127 -20.77 -8.27 -6.71
N LEU A 128 -19.62 -8.17 -6.04
CA LEU A 128 -18.69 -9.29 -5.89
C LEU A 128 -19.30 -10.42 -5.04
N SER A 129 -20.05 -10.09 -3.99
CA SER A 129 -20.66 -11.09 -3.09
C SER A 129 -21.78 -11.90 -3.73
N GLU A 130 -22.43 -11.36 -4.77
CA GLU A 130 -23.44 -12.08 -5.57
C GLU A 130 -22.81 -13.26 -6.33
N HIS A 131 -21.55 -13.11 -6.75
CA HIS A 131 -20.79 -14.13 -7.48
C HIS A 131 -19.93 -15.01 -6.56
N ASN A 132 -19.59 -14.52 -5.36
CA ASN A 132 -18.82 -15.24 -4.37
C ASN A 132 -19.33 -14.99 -2.94
N LYS A 133 -20.15 -15.92 -2.45
CA LYS A 133 -20.75 -15.85 -1.11
C LYS A 133 -19.72 -15.87 0.03
N ASP A 134 -18.52 -16.43 -0.20
CA ASP A 134 -17.45 -16.48 0.82
C ASP A 134 -16.97 -15.07 1.24
N ILE A 135 -17.23 -14.05 0.43
CA ILE A 135 -16.89 -12.65 0.75
C ILE A 135 -17.59 -12.19 2.02
N LEU A 136 -18.88 -12.53 2.18
CA LEU A 136 -19.69 -12.11 3.33
C LEU A 136 -19.81 -13.20 4.41
N ASP A 137 -19.39 -14.44 4.11
CA ASP A 137 -19.39 -15.54 5.08
C ASP A 137 -18.22 -15.41 6.07
N LYS A 138 -18.54 -15.01 7.30
CA LYS A 138 -17.56 -14.82 8.39
C LYS A 138 -16.85 -16.11 8.83
N SER A 139 -17.35 -17.29 8.46
CA SER A 139 -16.68 -18.57 8.73
C SER A 139 -15.53 -18.86 7.75
N LYS A 140 -15.52 -18.18 6.59
CA LYS A 140 -14.48 -18.34 5.56
C LYS A 140 -13.32 -17.40 5.79
N LYS A 141 -12.18 -17.70 5.15
CA LYS A 141 -11.04 -16.76 5.11
C LYS A 141 -11.41 -15.49 4.35
N ASP A 142 -10.80 -14.38 4.74
CA ASP A 142 -11.01 -13.09 4.10
C ASP A 142 -10.69 -13.16 2.60
N GLN A 143 -11.71 -12.85 1.77
CA GLN A 143 -11.56 -12.78 0.32
C GLN A 143 -11.21 -11.37 -0.16
N VAL A 144 -11.60 -10.35 0.61
CA VAL A 144 -11.46 -8.93 0.27
C VAL A 144 -10.85 -8.19 1.46
N TYR A 145 -9.83 -7.38 1.20
CA TYR A 145 -9.36 -6.35 2.12
C TYR A 145 -9.69 -4.96 1.63
N VAL A 146 -9.99 -4.06 2.57
CA VAL A 146 -10.19 -2.64 2.33
C VAL A 146 -9.10 -1.88 3.07
N ILE A 147 -8.24 -1.23 2.31
CA ILE A 147 -7.09 -0.48 2.79
C ILE A 147 -7.32 1.00 2.54
N SER A 148 -6.97 1.84 3.50
CA SER A 148 -6.92 3.29 3.30
C SER A 148 -5.64 3.88 3.92
N PRO A 149 -5.02 4.91 3.31
CA PRO A 149 -3.90 5.60 3.95
C PRO A 149 -4.29 6.30 5.26
N PHE A 150 -5.56 6.66 5.43
CA PHE A 150 -6.02 7.48 6.55
C PHE A 150 -6.84 6.66 7.55
N LYS A 151 -6.49 6.77 8.83
CA LYS A 151 -7.20 6.07 9.92
C LYS A 151 -8.69 6.44 9.97
N ASN A 152 -9.03 7.73 9.88
CA ASN A 152 -10.41 8.19 9.87
C ASN A 152 -11.22 7.61 8.70
N VAL A 153 -10.60 7.48 7.51
CA VAL A 153 -11.26 6.88 6.35
C VAL A 153 -11.51 5.39 6.60
N ALA A 154 -10.49 4.65 7.06
CA ALA A 154 -10.62 3.24 7.40
C ALA A 154 -11.70 2.97 8.46
N ASP A 155 -11.80 3.81 9.49
CA ASP A 155 -12.78 3.65 10.57
C ASP A 155 -14.21 3.93 10.08
N ASN A 156 -14.41 4.95 9.23
CA ASN A 156 -15.71 5.23 8.62
C ASN A 156 -16.14 4.12 7.66
N LEU A 157 -15.23 3.63 6.81
CA LEU A 157 -15.49 2.49 5.93
C LEU A 157 -15.83 1.23 6.73
N SER A 158 -15.09 0.95 7.80
CA SER A 158 -15.32 -0.18 8.70
C SER A 158 -16.74 -0.15 9.29
N ARG A 159 -17.19 1.00 9.80
CA ARG A 159 -18.56 1.18 10.32
C ARG A 159 -19.61 1.01 9.23
N LYS A 160 -19.41 1.66 8.07
CA LYS A 160 -20.35 1.61 6.95
C LYS A 160 -20.52 0.19 6.41
N LEU A 161 -19.42 -0.52 6.16
CA LEU A 161 -19.42 -1.89 5.67
C LEU A 161 -20.01 -2.88 6.69
N ALA A 162 -19.84 -2.63 8.00
CA ALA A 162 -20.47 -3.39 9.05
C ALA A 162 -21.99 -3.17 9.09
N ALA A 163 -22.45 -1.94 8.90
CA ALA A 163 -23.86 -1.59 8.89
C ALA A 163 -24.57 -2.14 7.64
N ASP A 164 -24.03 -1.83 6.46
CA ASP A 164 -24.71 -2.00 5.18
C ASP A 164 -24.62 -3.44 4.63
N LEU A 165 -23.53 -4.17 4.93
CA LEU A 165 -23.25 -5.49 4.35
C LEU A 165 -22.90 -6.57 5.38
N LYS A 166 -22.77 -6.23 6.67
CA LYS A 166 -22.17 -7.11 7.70
C LYS A 166 -20.77 -7.62 7.32
N PHE A 167 -20.06 -6.88 6.46
CA PHE A 167 -18.78 -7.28 5.86
C PHE A 167 -17.62 -7.22 6.84
N THR A 168 -17.58 -6.21 7.72
CA THR A 168 -16.45 -6.00 8.62
C THR A 168 -16.33 -7.11 9.65
N ARG A 169 -15.09 -7.58 9.84
CA ARG A 169 -14.69 -8.65 10.75
C ARG A 169 -13.79 -8.06 11.84
N TYR A 170 -13.91 -8.59 13.04
CA TYR A 170 -13.24 -8.07 14.22
C TYR A 170 -12.45 -9.17 14.92
N ASP A 171 -11.31 -8.82 15.50
CA ASP A 171 -10.56 -9.70 16.39
C ASP A 171 -11.16 -9.73 17.80
N SER A 172 -10.50 -10.45 18.72
CA SER A 172 -10.92 -10.55 20.12
C SER A 172 -10.89 -9.22 20.89
N LYS A 173 -10.26 -8.18 20.33
CA LYS A 173 -10.19 -6.82 20.89
C LYS A 173 -11.16 -5.86 20.19
N SER A 174 -12.11 -6.38 19.41
CA SER A 174 -13.07 -5.59 18.63
C SER A 174 -12.40 -4.66 17.61
N SER A 175 -11.17 -4.99 17.17
CA SER A 175 -10.47 -4.24 16.14
C SER A 175 -10.77 -4.80 14.75
N PRO A 176 -11.12 -3.96 13.75
CA PRO A 176 -11.32 -4.40 12.38
C PRO A 176 -10.09 -5.14 11.82
N THR A 177 -10.33 -6.28 11.16
CA THR A 177 -9.25 -7.15 10.65
C THR A 177 -9.15 -7.19 9.13
N ASN A 178 -10.26 -6.94 8.43
CA ASN A 178 -10.38 -6.90 6.96
C ASN A 178 -10.60 -5.49 6.39
N VAL A 179 -10.69 -4.47 7.25
CA VAL A 179 -10.75 -3.05 6.89
C VAL A 179 -9.75 -2.30 7.77
N GLY A 180 -8.87 -1.48 7.20
CA GLY A 180 -7.83 -0.83 8.01
C GLY A 180 -6.87 0.06 7.23
N THR A 181 -5.81 0.50 7.91
CA THR A 181 -4.68 1.14 7.24
C THR A 181 -3.69 0.11 6.75
N VAL A 182 -2.69 0.50 5.97
CA VAL A 182 -1.62 -0.39 5.49
C VAL A 182 -0.97 -1.22 6.60
N HIS A 183 -0.84 -0.66 7.81
CA HIS A 183 -0.30 -1.34 8.99
C HIS A 183 -1.17 -2.51 9.46
N THR A 184 -2.50 -2.42 9.33
CA THR A 184 -3.44 -3.50 9.69
C THR A 184 -3.21 -4.78 8.90
N PHE A 185 -2.61 -4.67 7.71
CA PHE A 185 -2.41 -5.74 6.75
C PHE A 185 -0.97 -6.19 6.60
N GLN A 186 -0.07 -5.76 7.49
CA GLN A 186 1.32 -6.21 7.45
C GLN A 186 1.39 -7.74 7.59
N GLY A 187 2.05 -8.40 6.63
CA GLY A 187 2.13 -9.86 6.56
C GLY A 187 0.84 -10.58 6.11
N LYS A 188 -0.27 -9.87 5.92
CA LYS A 188 -1.54 -10.44 5.42
C LYS A 188 -1.63 -10.33 3.90
N GLU A 189 -2.55 -11.07 3.29
CA GLU A 189 -2.82 -11.06 1.85
C GLU A 189 -4.24 -11.57 1.58
N ALA A 190 -4.89 -11.05 0.54
CA ALA A 190 -6.23 -11.48 0.14
C ALA A 190 -6.32 -11.64 -1.39
N PRO A 191 -7.26 -12.46 -1.89
CA PRO A 191 -7.59 -12.50 -3.31
C PRO A 191 -7.83 -11.11 -3.91
N ILE A 192 -8.60 -10.25 -3.23
CA ILE A 192 -9.00 -8.94 -3.71
C ILE A 192 -8.62 -7.87 -2.67
N VAL A 193 -8.12 -6.72 -3.13
CA VAL A 193 -7.89 -5.55 -2.29
C VAL A 193 -8.51 -4.32 -2.94
N PHE A 194 -9.23 -3.53 -2.13
CA PHE A 194 -9.63 -2.17 -2.45
C PHE A 194 -8.73 -1.20 -1.68
N LEU A 195 -8.07 -0.29 -2.39
CA LEU A 195 -7.39 0.87 -1.81
C LEU A 195 -8.32 2.08 -1.96
N VAL A 196 -8.88 2.55 -0.85
CA VAL A 196 -9.75 3.74 -0.82
C VAL A 196 -8.95 4.93 -0.33
N LEU A 197 -8.69 5.85 -1.25
CA LEU A 197 -7.74 6.93 -1.05
C LEU A 197 -8.27 8.02 -0.12
N GLY A 198 -9.56 8.37 -0.22
CA GLY A 198 -10.10 9.57 0.44
C GLY A 198 -9.45 10.85 -0.10
N ALA A 199 -9.47 11.88 0.73
CA ALA A 199 -9.05 13.26 0.45
C ALA A 199 -9.83 13.95 -0.69
N ASP A 200 -9.82 15.28 -0.61
CA ASP A 200 -10.33 16.20 -1.62
C ASP A 200 -9.28 17.29 -1.90
N GLU A 201 -9.57 18.22 -2.81
CA GLU A 201 -8.67 19.33 -3.15
C GLU A 201 -8.28 20.19 -1.94
N LYS A 202 -9.17 20.36 -0.95
CA LYS A 202 -8.87 21.08 0.30
C LYS A 202 -7.84 20.34 1.17
N SER A 203 -7.74 19.03 0.98
CA SER A 203 -6.85 18.14 1.72
C SER A 203 -5.63 17.69 0.87
N LYS A 204 -5.24 18.46 -0.16
CA LYS A 204 -4.14 18.10 -1.08
C LYS A 204 -2.83 17.72 -0.39
N GLY A 205 -2.47 18.39 0.70
CA GLY A 205 -1.28 18.03 1.49
C GLY A 205 -1.34 16.61 2.07
N ALA A 206 -2.52 16.17 2.53
CA ALA A 206 -2.72 14.80 3.01
C ALA A 206 -2.66 13.78 1.85
N ALA A 207 -3.23 14.13 0.69
CA ALA A 207 -3.13 13.31 -0.52
C ALA A 207 -1.66 13.14 -0.96
N ASN A 208 -0.87 14.22 -0.92
CA ASN A 208 0.56 14.19 -1.23
C ASN A 208 1.37 13.39 -0.21
N TRP A 209 1.03 13.47 1.08
CA TRP A 209 1.65 12.61 2.09
C TRP A 209 1.38 11.12 1.79
N ALA A 210 0.14 10.79 1.43
CA ALA A 210 -0.26 9.39 1.22
C ALA A 210 0.30 8.79 -0.08
N MET A 211 0.40 9.58 -1.15
CA MET A 211 0.67 9.10 -2.51
C MET A 211 1.73 9.90 -3.24
N GLY A 212 2.49 10.77 -2.58
CA GLY A 212 3.61 11.51 -3.18
C GLY A 212 4.80 10.61 -3.52
N SER A 213 5.71 11.11 -4.36
CA SER A 213 6.88 10.35 -4.84
C SER A 213 7.78 9.84 -3.71
N GLU A 214 7.87 10.58 -2.59
CA GLU A 214 8.66 10.21 -1.42
C GLU A 214 8.04 9.10 -0.56
N ASN A 215 6.77 8.73 -0.81
CA ASN A 215 6.03 7.76 0.01
C ASN A 215 5.42 6.62 -0.83
N PRO A 216 6.23 5.85 -1.60
CA PRO A 216 5.71 4.77 -2.44
C PRO A 216 5.13 3.60 -1.63
N ASN A 217 5.52 3.48 -0.35
CA ASN A 217 5.27 2.31 0.48
C ASN A 217 3.78 2.01 0.63
N ILE A 218 2.90 3.02 0.71
CA ILE A 218 1.46 2.81 0.85
C ILE A 218 0.88 2.10 -0.39
N MET A 219 1.22 2.58 -1.60
CA MET A 219 0.79 1.96 -2.85
C MET A 219 1.42 0.57 -3.02
N ASN A 220 2.72 0.45 -2.76
CA ASN A 220 3.45 -0.82 -2.87
C ASN A 220 2.82 -1.90 -1.98
N VAL A 221 2.60 -1.58 -0.70
CA VAL A 221 1.98 -2.51 0.24
C VAL A 221 0.57 -2.85 -0.20
N SER A 222 -0.24 -1.88 -0.58
CA SER A 222 -1.64 -2.11 -0.99
C SER A 222 -1.73 -3.02 -2.22
N ALA A 223 -0.93 -2.76 -3.26
CA ALA A 223 -0.88 -3.57 -4.46
C ALA A 223 -0.38 -4.99 -4.18
N THR A 224 0.65 -5.15 -3.34
CA THR A 224 1.22 -6.47 -3.02
C THR A 224 0.38 -7.30 -2.03
N ARG A 225 -0.60 -6.69 -1.35
CA ARG A 225 -1.62 -7.44 -0.57
C ARG A 225 -2.65 -8.14 -1.45
N ALA A 226 -2.85 -7.67 -2.68
CA ALA A 226 -3.75 -8.28 -3.65
C ALA A 226 -3.09 -9.44 -4.38
N LYS A 227 -3.64 -10.65 -4.23
CA LYS A 227 -3.18 -11.80 -5.01
C LYS A 227 -3.69 -11.77 -6.45
N LYS A 228 -4.96 -11.39 -6.66
CA LYS A 228 -5.65 -11.51 -7.96
C LYS A 228 -6.29 -10.18 -8.40
N GLU A 229 -6.99 -9.55 -7.46
CA GLU A 229 -7.85 -8.38 -7.57
C GLU A 229 -7.27 -7.07 -7.01
N PHE A 230 -6.96 -6.01 -7.75
CA PHE A 230 -6.57 -4.72 -7.12
C PHE A 230 -7.35 -3.51 -7.64
N TYR A 231 -8.13 -2.89 -6.77
CA TYR A 231 -8.97 -1.76 -7.13
C TYR A 231 -8.60 -0.52 -6.33
N ILE A 232 -8.52 0.62 -7.01
CA ILE A 232 -8.32 1.93 -6.38
C ILE A 232 -9.63 2.71 -6.46
N ILE A 233 -10.05 3.33 -5.36
CA ILE A 233 -11.20 4.26 -5.33
C ILE A 233 -10.68 5.61 -4.85
N GLY A 234 -10.81 6.63 -5.68
CA GLY A 234 -10.40 7.99 -5.32
C GLY A 234 -10.47 8.97 -6.48
N ASP A 235 -10.36 10.26 -6.16
CA ASP A 235 -10.41 11.36 -7.13
C ASP A 235 -9.16 11.35 -8.03
N LYS A 236 -9.31 10.80 -9.24
CA LYS A 236 -8.19 10.61 -10.14
C LYS A 236 -7.58 11.95 -10.57
N LYS A 237 -8.39 13.01 -10.65
CA LYS A 237 -7.92 14.35 -11.01
C LYS A 237 -7.04 14.93 -9.90
N LEU A 238 -7.49 14.87 -8.65
CA LEU A 238 -6.70 15.30 -7.48
C LEU A 238 -5.34 14.59 -7.45
N TYR A 239 -5.35 13.25 -7.50
CA TYR A 239 -4.13 12.45 -7.36
C TYR A 239 -3.19 12.58 -8.56
N SER A 240 -3.70 12.71 -9.79
CA SER A 240 -2.86 12.95 -10.97
C SER A 240 -2.20 14.34 -10.94
N ASN A 241 -2.90 15.34 -10.38
CA ASN A 241 -2.40 16.71 -10.23
C ASN A 241 -1.39 16.90 -9.09
N LEU A 242 -1.02 15.83 -8.37
CA LEU A 242 0.07 15.85 -7.40
C LEU A 242 1.44 15.88 -8.10
N GLY A 243 1.54 15.44 -9.36
CA GLY A 243 2.83 15.23 -10.02
C GLY A 243 3.61 14.05 -9.42
N SER A 244 2.93 13.13 -8.75
CA SER A 244 3.55 11.97 -8.12
C SER A 244 3.89 10.88 -9.13
N ASP A 245 5.15 10.41 -9.10
CA ASP A 245 5.59 9.27 -9.90
C ASP A 245 4.87 7.98 -9.51
N VAL A 246 4.52 7.83 -8.23
CA VAL A 246 3.77 6.67 -7.73
C VAL A 246 2.42 6.59 -8.43
N ILE A 247 1.68 7.70 -8.49
CA ILE A 247 0.38 7.76 -9.15
C ILE A 247 0.51 7.58 -10.66
N ASN A 248 1.44 8.31 -11.29
CA ASN A 248 1.65 8.27 -12.73
C ASN A 248 2.02 6.88 -13.22
N LYS A 249 2.98 6.21 -12.56
CA LYS A 249 3.38 4.83 -12.87
C LYS A 249 2.23 3.86 -12.65
N THR A 250 1.49 3.98 -11.54
CA THR A 250 0.34 3.11 -11.25
C THR A 250 -0.75 3.22 -12.32
N ILE A 251 -1.15 4.45 -12.69
CA ILE A 251 -2.14 4.69 -13.76
C ILE A 251 -1.65 4.11 -15.08
N ASN A 252 -0.36 4.31 -15.41
CA ASN A 252 0.22 3.79 -16.64
C ASN A 252 0.23 2.26 -16.68
N GLU A 253 0.60 1.58 -15.60
CA GLU A 253 0.59 0.12 -15.55
C GLU A 253 -0.82 -0.47 -15.62
N ILE A 254 -1.80 0.13 -14.92
CA ILE A 254 -3.21 -0.27 -15.05
C ILE A 254 -3.70 -0.09 -16.49
N ARG A 255 -3.40 1.06 -17.11
CA ARG A 255 -3.79 1.36 -18.50
C ARG A 255 -3.18 0.38 -19.50
N LYS A 256 -1.85 0.17 -19.43
CA LYS A 256 -1.12 -0.76 -20.33
C LYS A 256 -1.66 -2.18 -20.21
N PHE A 257 -1.95 -2.63 -18.99
CA PHE A 257 -2.50 -3.97 -18.76
C PHE A 257 -3.91 -4.11 -19.36
N ASN A 258 -4.81 -3.16 -19.06
CA ASN A 258 -6.18 -3.21 -19.55
C ASN A 258 -6.26 -3.04 -21.08
N SER A 259 -5.35 -2.29 -21.72
CA SER A 259 -5.31 -2.19 -23.18
C SER A 259 -4.88 -3.49 -23.87
N LYS A 260 -4.03 -4.31 -23.22
CA LYS A 260 -3.57 -5.59 -23.78
C LYS A 260 -4.64 -6.67 -23.72
N ASN A 261 -5.50 -6.63 -22.69
CA ASN A 261 -6.57 -7.63 -22.51
C ASN A 261 -7.83 -7.34 -23.34
N ASN A 262 -7.92 -6.15 -23.94
CA ASN A 262 -9.00 -5.76 -24.84
C ASN A 262 -8.67 -6.01 -26.34
N GLN A 263 -7.52 -6.64 -26.62
CA GLN A 263 -7.10 -7.12 -27.95
C GLN A 263 -7.23 -8.63 -28.01
#